data_AF-A0A7I4B5F6-F1
#
_entry.id   AF-A0A7I4B5F6-F1
#
_cell.length_a   1.000
_cell.length_b   1.000
_cell.length_c   1.000
_cell.angle_alpha   90.00
_cell.angle_beta   90.00
_cell.angle_gamma   90.00
#
_symmetry.space_group_name_H-M   'P 1'
#
loop_
_entity.id
_entity.type
_entity.pdbx_description
1 polymer ?
#
loop_
_entity_poly.entity_id
_entity_poly.type
_entity_poly.pdbx_seq_one_letter_code
_entity_poly.pdbx_strand_id
1 'polypeptide(L)'
;MGCILSSESAPEDGGSPPGLNADGEIYVYVPGLRTPKYVDLKEHLQDAISADLASRLQYLRSNVLITSGKNTPASKSRRRKTSQDSPTAADLEKALVNYLPALLGFVAGGEKWTSGLVFEWTNVEDEKKETALGSVYYELLSVLHLLGMLALQEANVRLTSRPPAEGYAPKVTEESKRNAIEILLKAASYFDCALRAVLPNTPEDIKAKLPADLSEPMLIALEHQALGHGVELQLSFAVDNIKASLAVKRRLACEHVQVWKEANERIEHVPLMDGWRKKLFLFLKWKLTEAKVMRKIHMHKL
;
A
#
# COMPACT_ATOMS: atom_id res chain seq x y z
N MET A 1 -51.18 -12.50 22.96
CA MET A 1 -51.47 -13.73 23.72
C MET A 1 -51.12 -14.92 22.85
N GLY A 2 -50.37 -15.89 23.38
CA GLY A 2 -50.22 -17.22 22.79
C GLY A 2 -48.82 -17.60 22.30
N CYS A 3 -47.91 -17.87 23.24
CA CYS A 3 -46.78 -18.78 23.01
C CYS A 3 -47.27 -20.23 23.08
N ILE A 4 -46.73 -21.12 22.25
CA ILE A 4 -46.65 -22.56 22.54
C ILE A 4 -45.23 -23.04 22.15
N LEU A 5 -44.56 -23.62 23.15
CA LEU A 5 -43.28 -24.32 23.23
C LEU A 5 -43.36 -25.68 22.49
N SER A 6 -42.35 -26.48 22.12
CA SER A 6 -40.88 -26.53 22.24
C SER A 6 -40.43 -27.72 21.37
N SER A 7 -39.20 -27.71 20.86
CA SER A 7 -38.30 -28.85 20.99
C SER A 7 -36.86 -28.38 20.83
N GLU A 8 -36.10 -28.56 21.91
CA GLU A 8 -34.68 -28.26 22.04
C GLU A 8 -33.83 -29.15 21.14
N SER A 9 -32.87 -28.52 20.46
CA SER A 9 -31.51 -29.04 20.36
C SER A 9 -30.60 -27.84 20.18
N ALA A 10 -30.02 -27.37 21.28
CA ALA A 10 -28.89 -26.47 21.23
C ALA A 10 -27.71 -27.20 20.59
N PRO A 11 -27.02 -26.63 19.58
CA PRO A 11 -25.63 -26.94 19.36
C PRO A 11 -24.84 -26.09 20.36
N GLU A 12 -24.42 -26.72 21.46
CA GLU A 12 -23.19 -26.32 22.14
C GLU A 12 -22.03 -26.64 21.19
N ASP A 13 -21.67 -25.68 20.34
CA ASP A 13 -20.28 -25.53 19.91
C ASP A 13 -20.04 -24.07 19.50
N GLY A 14 -18.89 -23.53 19.90
CA GLY A 14 -18.52 -22.12 19.79
C GLY A 14 -18.26 -21.66 18.36
N GLY A 15 -19.31 -21.63 17.54
CA GLY A 15 -19.26 -21.19 16.16
C GLY A 15 -18.73 -19.77 16.03
N SER A 16 -17.62 -19.64 15.30
CA SER A 16 -17.04 -18.36 14.91
C SER A 16 -18.10 -17.45 14.28
N PRO A 17 -18.12 -16.16 14.65
CA PRO A 17 -19.13 -15.23 14.14
C PRO A 17 -19.08 -15.15 12.60
N PRO A 18 -20.23 -14.99 11.92
CA PRO A 18 -20.30 -14.95 10.47
C PRO A 18 -19.59 -13.67 9.98
N GLY A 19 -18.46 -13.85 9.30
CA GLY A 19 -17.62 -12.75 8.80
C GLY A 19 -16.11 -13.02 8.91
N LEU A 20 -15.69 -14.05 9.64
CA LEU A 20 -14.31 -14.54 9.56
C LEU A 20 -14.20 -15.40 8.30
N ASN A 21 -13.39 -14.95 7.33
CA ASN A 21 -13.03 -15.76 6.16
C ASN A 21 -12.68 -17.17 6.64
N ALA A 22 -13.46 -18.17 6.22
CA ALA A 22 -13.30 -19.56 6.69
C ALA A 22 -11.89 -20.12 6.37
N ASP A 23 -11.18 -19.47 5.45
CA ASP A 23 -9.85 -19.82 4.98
C ASP A 23 -8.71 -18.96 5.58
N GLY A 24 -9.04 -17.99 6.46
CA GLY A 24 -8.06 -17.15 7.16
C GLY A 24 -7.35 -16.11 6.28
N GLU A 25 -7.85 -15.87 5.07
CA GLU A 25 -7.31 -14.88 4.13
C GLU A 25 -7.66 -13.45 4.52
N ILE A 26 -6.76 -12.52 4.22
CA ILE A 26 -7.01 -11.08 4.34
C ILE A 26 -6.59 -10.43 3.04
N TYR A 27 -7.54 -9.74 2.42
CA TYR A 27 -7.32 -9.01 1.18
C TYR A 27 -6.85 -7.60 1.49
N VAL A 28 -5.70 -7.22 0.91
CA VAL A 28 -5.16 -5.86 0.96
C VAL A 28 -5.40 -5.23 -0.40
N TYR A 29 -6.03 -4.05 -0.43
CA TYR A 29 -6.24 -3.35 -1.69
C TYR A 29 -4.92 -2.72 -2.18
N VAL A 30 -4.56 -3.03 -3.41
CA VAL A 30 -3.35 -2.54 -4.07
C VAL A 30 -3.79 -1.82 -5.35
N PRO A 31 -3.76 -0.47 -5.37
CA PRO A 31 -3.95 0.26 -6.62
C PRO A 31 -2.84 -0.03 -7.65
N GLY A 32 -2.99 0.43 -8.88
CA GLY A 32 -1.99 0.31 -9.93
C GLY A 32 -0.67 0.97 -9.59
N LEU A 33 0.43 0.35 -10.02
CA LEU A 33 1.78 0.84 -9.78
C LEU A 33 2.14 1.95 -10.77
N ARG A 34 2.70 3.06 -10.26
CA ARG A 34 3.29 4.11 -11.11
C ARG A 34 4.53 3.58 -11.84
N THR A 35 4.77 4.06 -13.06
CA THR A 35 5.94 3.70 -13.86
C THR A 35 6.72 4.95 -14.23
N PRO A 36 8.02 5.07 -13.88
CA PRO A 36 8.79 6.24 -14.28
C PRO A 36 9.06 6.19 -15.79
N LYS A 37 9.34 7.33 -16.39
CA LYS A 37 9.88 7.43 -17.75
C LYS A 37 11.36 7.75 -17.76
N TYR A 38 11.97 7.55 -18.92
CA TYR A 38 13.37 7.92 -19.14
C TYR A 38 13.55 9.44 -18.98
N VAL A 39 14.61 9.83 -18.29
CA VAL A 39 15.08 11.20 -18.16
C VAL A 39 16.60 11.14 -18.29
N ASP A 40 17.17 11.99 -19.15
CA ASP A 40 18.62 12.09 -19.30
C ASP A 40 19.22 12.98 -18.20
N LEU A 41 19.50 12.38 -17.05
CA LEU A 41 20.14 13.05 -15.93
C LEU A 41 21.58 13.45 -16.25
N LYS A 42 22.26 12.78 -17.18
CA LYS A 42 23.65 13.13 -17.51
C LYS A 42 23.71 14.47 -18.21
N GLU A 43 22.86 14.65 -19.22
CA GLU A 43 22.77 15.90 -19.98
C GLU A 43 22.38 17.07 -19.06
N HIS A 44 21.36 16.90 -18.24
CA HIS A 44 20.86 17.96 -17.35
C HIS A 44 21.85 18.36 -16.24
N LEU A 45 22.75 17.45 -15.84
CA LEU A 45 23.66 17.66 -14.72
C LEU A 45 25.12 17.87 -15.15
N GLN A 46 25.39 17.92 -16.46
CA GLN A 46 26.74 17.91 -17.05
C GLN A 46 27.68 18.98 -16.47
N ASP A 47 27.17 20.19 -16.23
CA ASP A 47 27.95 21.32 -15.71
C ASP A 47 27.76 21.56 -14.20
N ALA A 48 26.86 20.80 -13.56
CA ALA A 48 26.51 20.97 -12.15
C ALA A 48 27.29 20.04 -11.22
N ILE A 49 27.69 18.86 -11.69
CA ILE A 49 28.37 17.81 -10.90
C ILE A 49 29.43 17.08 -11.74
N SER A 50 30.23 16.22 -11.09
CA SER A 50 31.21 15.40 -11.81
C SER A 50 30.55 14.38 -12.74
N ALA A 51 31.20 14.06 -13.86
CA ALA A 51 30.70 13.10 -14.85
C ALA A 51 30.49 11.69 -14.28
N ASP A 52 31.30 11.29 -13.28
CA ASP A 52 31.14 10.02 -12.56
C ASP A 52 29.85 10.02 -11.73
N LEU A 53 29.57 11.10 -10.98
CA LEU A 53 28.35 11.23 -10.20
C LEU A 53 27.12 11.30 -11.10
N ALA A 54 27.15 12.08 -12.18
CA ALA A 54 26.08 12.13 -13.18
C ALA A 54 25.81 10.74 -13.77
N SER A 55 26.87 9.98 -14.05
CA SER A 55 26.73 8.59 -14.54
C SER A 55 26.13 7.65 -13.52
N ARG A 56 26.51 7.78 -12.25
CA ARG A 56 25.94 6.97 -11.17
C ARG A 56 24.46 7.31 -10.94
N LEU A 57 24.09 8.58 -10.97
CA LEU A 57 22.70 9.02 -10.83
C LEU A 57 21.82 8.51 -11.99
N GLN A 58 22.33 8.63 -13.22
CA GLN A 58 21.66 8.05 -14.39
C GLN A 58 21.49 6.54 -14.24
N TYR A 59 22.53 5.83 -13.80
CA TYR A 59 22.46 4.39 -13.58
C TYR A 59 21.38 4.01 -12.57
N LEU A 60 21.32 4.70 -11.42
CA LEU A 60 20.32 4.43 -10.38
C LEU A 60 18.90 4.61 -10.92
N ARG A 61 18.62 5.74 -11.60
CA ARG A 61 17.29 6.01 -12.15
C ARG A 61 16.93 5.03 -13.29
N SER A 62 17.87 4.75 -14.19
CA SER A 62 17.67 3.77 -15.27
C SER A 62 17.39 2.38 -14.71
N ASN A 63 18.01 1.99 -13.60
CA ASN A 63 17.74 0.70 -12.98
C ASN A 63 16.30 0.61 -12.46
N VAL A 64 15.77 1.68 -11.85
CA VAL A 64 14.35 1.77 -11.44
C VAL A 64 13.43 1.64 -12.66
N LEU A 65 13.72 2.34 -13.76
CA LEU A 65 12.94 2.25 -15.00
C LEU A 65 12.90 0.82 -15.55
N ILE A 66 14.06 0.17 -15.66
CA ILE A 66 14.19 -1.19 -16.22
C ILE A 66 13.46 -2.22 -15.35
N THR A 67 13.58 -2.12 -14.03
CA THR A 67 12.88 -3.03 -13.11
C THR A 67 11.38 -2.73 -13.04
N SER A 68 10.95 -1.48 -13.19
CA SER A 68 9.53 -1.11 -13.24
C SER A 68 8.84 -1.70 -14.48
N GLY A 69 9.47 -1.63 -15.66
CA GLY A 69 8.93 -2.24 -16.89
C GLY A 69 8.78 -3.76 -16.83
N LYS A 70 9.56 -4.45 -15.98
CA LYS A 70 9.41 -5.89 -15.72
C LYS A 70 8.26 -6.22 -14.75
N ASN A 71 7.77 -5.24 -13.99
CA ASN A 71 6.69 -5.39 -13.01
C ASN A 71 5.30 -5.01 -13.55
N THR A 72 5.21 -4.34 -14.70
CA THR A 72 3.91 -4.06 -15.31
C THR A 72 3.32 -5.35 -15.91
N PRO A 73 2.07 -5.73 -15.59
CA PRO A 73 1.44 -6.89 -16.19
C PRO A 73 1.34 -6.67 -17.70
N ALA A 74 2.12 -7.45 -18.45
CA ALA A 74 2.17 -7.38 -19.91
C ALA A 74 0.75 -7.48 -20.48
N SER A 75 0.28 -6.41 -21.09
CA SER A 75 -0.91 -6.45 -21.93
C SER A 75 -0.66 -7.45 -23.06
N LYS A 76 -1.43 -8.55 -23.03
CA LYS A 76 -1.70 -9.48 -24.14
C LYS A 76 -0.48 -9.83 -25.02
N SER A 77 0.50 -10.56 -24.49
CA SER A 77 1.39 -11.37 -25.34
C SER A 77 1.27 -12.86 -25.00
N ARG A 78 1.02 -13.61 -26.05
CA ARG A 78 0.66 -15.02 -26.13
C ARG A 78 1.85 -15.88 -25.67
N ARG A 79 1.60 -16.81 -24.74
CA ARG A 79 2.39 -18.02 -24.40
C ARG A 79 3.91 -17.96 -24.68
N ARG A 80 4.71 -17.99 -23.61
CA ARG A 80 5.86 -18.92 -23.49
C ARG A 80 6.05 -19.33 -22.04
N LYS A 81 6.03 -20.65 -21.83
CA LYS A 81 6.49 -21.33 -20.60
C LYS A 81 8.01 -21.21 -20.49
N THR A 82 8.49 -21.43 -19.26
CA THR A 82 9.87 -21.62 -18.76
C THR A 82 10.62 -20.36 -18.29
N SER A 83 10.39 -20.01 -17.02
CA SER A 83 11.45 -19.78 -16.02
C SER A 83 10.76 -19.60 -14.66
N GLN A 84 11.03 -20.52 -13.76
CA GLN A 84 10.89 -20.31 -12.32
C GLN A 84 11.91 -19.25 -11.94
N ASP A 85 11.42 -18.09 -11.51
CA ASP A 85 11.97 -17.19 -10.50
C ASP A 85 11.08 -15.94 -10.55
N SER A 86 10.46 -15.56 -9.43
CA SER A 86 9.69 -14.31 -9.34
C SER A 86 10.40 -13.38 -8.35
N PRO A 87 11.39 -12.58 -8.82
CA PRO A 87 12.06 -11.54 -8.03
C PRO A 87 11.75 -10.12 -8.55
N THR A 88 10.76 -9.93 -9.42
CA THR A 88 10.57 -8.63 -10.09
C THR A 88 10.23 -7.49 -9.12
N ALA A 89 9.34 -7.73 -8.15
CA ALA A 89 8.94 -6.70 -7.18
C ALA A 89 10.06 -6.39 -6.18
N ALA A 90 10.77 -7.42 -5.71
CA ALA A 90 11.91 -7.27 -4.81
C ALA A 90 13.10 -6.55 -5.48
N ASP A 91 13.34 -6.83 -6.76
CA ASP A 91 14.37 -6.14 -7.55
C ASP A 91 14.05 -4.65 -7.73
N LEU A 92 12.77 -4.32 -7.98
CA LEU A 92 12.31 -2.93 -8.09
C LEU A 92 12.39 -2.21 -6.75
N GLU A 93 11.96 -2.85 -5.66
CA GLU A 93 12.10 -2.30 -4.31
C GLU A 93 13.57 -1.98 -4.00
N LYS A 94 14.48 -2.92 -4.27
CA LYS A 94 15.92 -2.72 -4.10
C LYS A 94 16.44 -1.58 -4.96
N ALA A 95 15.99 -1.45 -6.21
CA ALA A 95 16.39 -0.35 -7.08
C ALA A 95 15.93 1.00 -6.53
N LEU A 96 14.68 1.09 -6.04
CA LEU A 96 14.11 2.30 -5.43
C LEU A 96 14.85 2.68 -4.13
N VAL A 97 15.10 1.73 -3.24
CA VAL A 97 15.85 1.96 -1.99
C VAL A 97 17.27 2.45 -2.28
N ASN A 98 17.94 1.90 -3.29
CA ASN A 98 19.27 2.35 -3.70
C ASN A 98 19.26 3.75 -4.34
N TYR A 99 18.12 4.17 -4.91
CA TYR A 99 17.95 5.49 -5.50
C TYR A 99 17.61 6.57 -4.47
N LEU A 100 16.95 6.23 -3.36
CA LEU A 100 16.56 7.19 -2.31
C LEU A 100 17.71 8.10 -1.82
N PRO A 101 18.93 7.60 -1.52
CA PRO A 101 20.03 8.47 -1.09
C PRO A 101 20.38 9.56 -2.11
N ALA A 102 20.25 9.26 -3.41
CA ALA A 102 20.48 10.24 -4.46
C ALA A 102 19.41 11.35 -4.43
N LEU A 103 18.13 10.98 -4.27
CA LEU A 103 17.03 11.94 -4.14
C LEU A 103 17.18 12.83 -2.90
N LEU A 104 17.58 12.25 -1.77
CA LEU A 104 17.86 13.01 -0.56
C LEU A 104 19.04 13.98 -0.75
N GLY A 105 20.06 13.56 -1.51
CA GLY A 105 21.17 14.42 -1.90
C GLY A 105 20.70 15.62 -2.73
N PHE A 106 19.81 15.40 -3.70
CA PHE A 106 19.21 16.50 -4.47
C PHE A 106 18.38 17.45 -3.62
N VAL A 107 17.54 16.93 -2.70
CA VAL A 107 16.74 17.76 -1.78
C VAL A 107 17.65 18.61 -0.89
N ALA A 108 18.73 18.03 -0.35
CA ALA A 108 19.70 18.75 0.46
C ALA A 108 20.49 19.81 -0.32
N GLY A 109 20.69 19.59 -1.62
CA GLY A 109 21.37 20.52 -2.53
C GLY A 109 20.56 21.74 -2.98
N GLY A 110 19.24 21.67 -2.83
CA GLY A 110 18.31 22.71 -3.24
C GLY A 110 18.16 22.86 -4.77
N GLU A 111 17.59 24.00 -5.19
CA GLU A 111 17.18 24.25 -6.58
C GLU A 111 18.35 24.39 -7.56
N LYS A 112 19.56 24.64 -7.07
CA LYS A 112 20.76 24.86 -7.91
C LYS A 112 21.06 23.70 -8.86
N TRP A 113 20.73 22.47 -8.49
CA TRP A 113 21.06 21.27 -9.28
C TRP A 113 19.86 20.71 -10.05
N THR A 114 18.68 21.30 -9.87
CA THR A 114 17.41 20.71 -10.28
C THR A 114 16.60 21.65 -11.19
N SER A 115 17.09 22.87 -11.41
CA SER A 115 16.52 23.82 -12.36
C SER A 115 16.43 23.21 -13.76
N GLY A 116 15.22 23.17 -14.31
CA GLY A 116 14.95 22.62 -15.65
C GLY A 116 14.82 21.09 -15.70
N LEU A 117 15.10 20.37 -14.62
CA LEU A 117 14.97 18.92 -14.58
C LEU A 117 13.50 18.52 -14.36
N VAL A 118 12.89 17.91 -15.38
CA VAL A 118 11.51 17.43 -15.33
C VAL A 118 11.47 15.92 -15.12
N PHE A 119 10.71 15.50 -14.12
CA PHE A 119 10.47 14.09 -13.83
C PHE A 119 9.14 13.66 -14.39
N GLU A 120 9.16 12.59 -15.18
CA GLU A 120 7.99 12.02 -15.81
C GLU A 120 7.63 10.65 -15.23
N TRP A 121 6.34 10.47 -14.94
CA TRP A 121 5.75 9.23 -14.45
C TRP A 121 4.40 8.96 -15.12
N THR A 122 4.17 7.70 -15.46
CA THR A 122 2.88 7.18 -15.86
C THR A 122 2.06 6.86 -14.61
N ASN A 123 0.87 7.43 -14.52
CA ASN A 123 -0.10 7.14 -13.49
C ASN A 123 -1.15 6.16 -14.03
N VAL A 124 -1.37 5.06 -13.30
CA VAL A 124 -2.37 4.06 -13.66
C VAL A 124 -3.75 4.41 -13.11
N GLU A 125 -3.81 5.27 -12.08
CA GLU A 125 -4.99 5.52 -11.25
C GLU A 125 -5.69 6.86 -11.51
N ASP A 126 -5.07 7.77 -12.27
CA ASP A 126 -5.60 9.10 -12.62
C ASP A 126 -5.99 9.15 -14.12
N GLU A 127 -6.95 10.02 -14.48
CA GLU A 127 -7.30 10.32 -15.88
C GLU A 127 -6.07 10.75 -16.68
N LYS A 128 -5.17 11.50 -16.02
CA LYS A 128 -3.86 11.84 -16.57
C LYS A 128 -2.97 10.61 -16.49
N LYS A 129 -2.95 9.85 -17.58
CA LYS A 129 -2.03 8.72 -17.76
C LYS A 129 -0.57 9.10 -17.54
N GLU A 130 -0.21 10.36 -17.73
CA GLU A 130 1.16 10.83 -17.61
C GLU A 130 1.23 12.14 -16.82
N THR A 131 2.24 12.23 -15.96
CA THR A 131 2.51 13.37 -15.09
C THR A 131 3.97 13.75 -15.17
N ALA A 132 4.23 15.02 -15.48
CA ALA A 132 5.55 15.58 -15.70
C ALA A 132 5.71 16.83 -14.82
N LEU A 133 6.59 16.79 -13.83
CA LEU A 133 6.82 17.93 -12.94
C LEU A 133 8.32 18.18 -12.71
N GLY A 134 8.71 19.45 -12.78
CA GLY A 134 10.07 19.92 -12.53
C GLY A 134 10.39 20.02 -11.05
N SER A 135 10.34 18.91 -10.31
CA SER A 135 10.58 18.92 -8.87
C SER A 135 11.11 17.59 -8.35
N VAL A 136 12.21 17.65 -7.60
CA VAL A 136 12.75 16.47 -6.89
C VAL A 136 11.85 16.03 -5.76
N TYR A 137 11.12 16.95 -5.11
CA TYR A 137 10.11 16.56 -4.12
C TYR A 137 9.03 15.69 -4.76
N TYR A 138 8.62 16.01 -5.99
CA TYR A 138 7.69 15.16 -6.74
C TYR A 138 8.27 13.79 -7.11
N GLU A 139 9.53 13.71 -7.55
CA GLU A 139 10.21 12.43 -7.80
C GLU A 139 10.28 11.60 -6.51
N LEU A 140 10.64 12.22 -5.38
CA LEU A 140 10.72 11.58 -4.08
C LEU A 140 9.36 11.08 -3.59
N LEU A 141 8.29 11.88 -3.73
CA LEU A 141 6.92 11.45 -3.47
C LEU A 141 6.54 10.24 -4.32
N SER A 142 6.86 10.26 -5.61
CA SER A 142 6.56 9.15 -6.52
C SER A 142 7.29 7.86 -6.13
N VAL A 143 8.56 7.96 -5.72
CA VAL A 143 9.35 6.83 -5.24
C VAL A 143 8.83 6.28 -3.91
N LEU A 144 8.54 7.13 -2.93
CA LEU A 144 7.98 6.70 -1.64
C LEU A 144 6.61 6.06 -1.81
N HIS A 145 5.75 6.66 -2.63
CA HIS A 145 4.46 6.08 -2.96
C HIS A 145 4.62 4.68 -3.59
N LEU A 146 5.48 4.52 -4.60
CA LEU A 146 5.71 3.21 -5.23
C LEU A 146 6.29 2.18 -4.25
N LEU A 147 7.18 2.56 -3.34
CA LEU A 147 7.69 1.69 -2.28
C LEU A 147 6.58 1.23 -1.33
N GLY A 148 5.70 2.14 -0.91
CA GLY A 148 4.52 1.80 -0.10
C GLY A 148 3.58 0.83 -0.81
N MET A 149 3.35 1.05 -2.10
CA MET A 149 2.51 0.21 -2.94
C MET A 149 3.08 -1.20 -3.14
N LEU A 150 4.38 -1.33 -3.36
CA LEU A 150 5.06 -2.63 -3.44
C LEU A 150 4.98 -3.39 -2.12
N ALA A 151 5.11 -2.70 -0.99
CA ALA A 151 4.94 -3.31 0.33
C ALA A 151 3.49 -3.79 0.55
N LEU A 152 2.47 -2.99 0.19
CA LEU A 152 1.07 -3.44 0.22
C LEU A 152 0.84 -4.67 -0.67
N GLN A 153 1.46 -4.70 -1.85
CA GLN A 153 1.38 -5.84 -2.77
C GLN A 153 2.00 -7.10 -2.17
N GLU A 154 3.19 -6.99 -1.58
CA GLU A 154 3.84 -8.12 -0.93
C GLU A 154 3.02 -8.61 0.26
N ALA A 155 2.47 -7.71 1.08
CA ALA A 155 1.57 -8.08 2.17
C ALA A 155 0.33 -8.84 1.64
N ASN A 156 -0.28 -8.38 0.55
CA ASN A 156 -1.41 -9.06 -0.06
C ASN A 156 -1.04 -10.50 -0.49
N VAL A 157 0.13 -10.70 -1.10
CA VAL A 157 0.61 -12.04 -1.52
C VAL A 157 0.83 -12.97 -0.33
N ARG A 158 1.23 -12.44 0.84
CA ARG A 158 1.40 -13.22 2.06
C ARG A 158 0.09 -13.57 2.75
N LEU A 159 -0.93 -12.73 2.56
CA LEU A 159 -2.22 -12.83 3.24
C LEU A 159 -3.33 -13.46 2.40
N THR A 160 -3.06 -13.79 1.14
CA THR A 160 -3.99 -14.47 0.23
C THR A 160 -3.41 -15.81 -0.22
N SER A 161 -4.25 -16.85 -0.34
CA SER A 161 -3.78 -18.12 -0.89
C SER A 161 -3.61 -17.98 -2.41
N ARG A 162 -2.58 -18.63 -2.97
CA ARG A 162 -2.43 -18.69 -4.43
C ARG A 162 -3.44 -19.70 -4.98
N PRO A 163 -4.17 -19.38 -6.06
CA PRO A 163 -5.01 -20.36 -6.73
C PRO A 163 -4.12 -21.51 -7.23
N PRO A 164 -4.43 -22.77 -6.90
CA PRO A 164 -3.58 -23.88 -7.25
C PRO A 164 -3.69 -24.18 -8.74
N ALA A 165 -2.55 -24.46 -9.38
CA ALA A 165 -2.55 -25.11 -10.69
C ALA A 165 -3.09 -26.56 -10.60
N GLU A 166 -3.07 -27.17 -9.40
CA GLU A 166 -3.43 -28.56 -9.14
C GLU A 166 -4.17 -28.71 -7.78
N GLY A 167 -5.41 -28.23 -7.71
CA GLY A 167 -6.43 -28.75 -6.77
C GLY A 167 -6.36 -28.41 -5.27
N TYR A 168 -5.24 -27.90 -4.73
CA TYR A 168 -5.17 -27.48 -3.32
C TYR A 168 -4.38 -26.19 -3.11
N ALA A 169 -5.07 -25.10 -2.71
CA ALA A 169 -4.43 -23.85 -2.32
C ALA A 169 -3.86 -24.01 -0.90
N PRO A 170 -2.56 -23.77 -0.65
CA PRO A 170 -2.04 -23.79 0.71
C PRO A 170 -2.70 -22.66 1.54
N LYS A 171 -3.21 -23.02 2.72
CA LYS A 171 -3.79 -22.06 3.67
C LYS A 171 -2.73 -21.07 4.15
N VAL A 172 -3.14 -19.83 4.39
CA VAL A 172 -2.28 -18.77 4.93
C VAL A 172 -1.78 -19.18 6.32
N THR A 173 -0.46 -19.20 6.52
CA THR A 173 0.15 -19.61 7.79
C THR A 173 0.21 -18.45 8.80
N GLU A 174 0.24 -18.77 10.08
CA GLU A 174 0.41 -17.78 11.16
C GLU A 174 1.75 -17.02 11.05
N GLU A 175 2.81 -17.69 10.59
CA GLU A 175 4.09 -17.04 10.31
C GLU A 175 3.97 -16.04 9.15
N SER A 176 3.25 -16.40 8.08
CA SER A 176 2.98 -15.48 6.96
C SER A 176 2.23 -14.23 7.44
N LYS A 177 1.24 -14.40 8.32
CA LYS A 177 0.51 -13.29 8.96
C LYS A 177 1.42 -12.41 9.81
N ARG A 178 2.34 -12.98 10.60
CA ARG A 178 3.31 -12.20 11.40
C ARG A 178 4.26 -11.40 10.50
N ASN A 179 4.79 -12.03 9.46
CA ASN A 179 5.66 -11.36 8.49
C ASN A 179 4.92 -10.23 7.76
N ALA A 180 3.63 -10.42 7.46
CA ALA A 180 2.80 -9.39 6.83
C ALA A 180 2.64 -8.13 7.71
N ILE A 181 2.62 -8.26 9.04
CA ILE A 181 2.57 -7.08 9.95
C ILE A 181 3.78 -6.18 9.70
N GLU A 182 4.99 -6.74 9.63
CA GLU A 182 6.21 -5.95 9.40
C GLU A 182 6.18 -5.25 8.03
N ILE A 183 5.70 -5.94 7.01
CA ILE A 183 5.55 -5.39 5.66
C ILE A 183 4.51 -4.27 5.63
N LEU A 184 3.38 -4.42 6.32
CA LEU A 184 2.35 -3.38 6.43
C LEU A 184 2.86 -2.15 7.18
N LEU A 185 3.61 -2.35 8.27
CA LEU A 185 4.26 -1.23 8.98
C LEU A 185 5.29 -0.52 8.10
N LYS A 186 6.01 -1.28 7.26
CA LYS A 186 6.91 -0.71 6.26
C LYS A 186 6.17 0.09 5.18
N ALA A 187 5.01 -0.39 4.73
CA ALA A 187 4.15 0.36 3.81
C ALA A 187 3.69 1.69 4.45
N ALA A 188 3.17 1.61 5.68
CA ALA A 188 2.73 2.78 6.44
C ALA A 188 3.86 3.80 6.60
N SER A 189 5.09 3.37 6.92
CA SER A 189 6.22 4.29 7.13
C SER A 189 6.67 5.01 5.85
N TYR A 190 6.53 4.39 4.67
CA TYR A 190 6.79 5.09 3.42
C TYR A 190 5.77 6.21 3.16
N PHE A 191 4.48 5.96 3.39
CA PHE A 191 3.44 6.99 3.27
C PHE A 191 3.58 8.08 4.35
N ASP A 192 3.92 7.70 5.56
CA ASP A 192 4.24 8.58 6.68
C ASP A 192 5.39 9.55 6.34
N CYS A 193 6.48 9.01 5.78
CA CYS A 193 7.61 9.79 5.32
C CYS A 193 7.18 10.78 4.22
N ALA A 194 6.38 10.33 3.26
CA ALA A 194 5.83 11.22 2.23
C ALA A 194 4.99 12.36 2.85
N LEU A 195 4.15 12.05 3.82
CA LEU A 195 3.24 13.01 4.50
C LEU A 195 3.96 14.00 5.41
N ARG A 196 4.95 13.54 6.18
CA ARG A 196 5.56 14.34 7.26
C ARG A 196 6.90 14.93 6.89
N ALA A 197 7.66 14.28 6.01
CA ALA A 197 9.00 14.75 5.63
C ALA A 197 9.04 15.41 4.24
N VAL A 198 8.18 14.99 3.31
CA VAL A 198 8.28 15.43 1.90
C VAL A 198 7.21 16.47 1.54
N LEU A 199 5.94 16.16 1.76
CA LEU A 199 4.83 17.06 1.43
C LEU A 199 4.95 18.45 2.06
N PRO A 200 5.25 18.61 3.37
CA PRO A 200 5.33 19.94 3.98
C PRO A 200 6.40 20.83 3.35
N ASN A 201 7.50 20.22 2.89
CA ASN A 201 8.63 20.89 2.25
C ASN A 201 8.48 21.05 0.73
N THR A 202 7.42 20.50 0.14
CA THR A 202 7.14 20.61 -1.29
C THR A 202 6.62 22.03 -1.60
N PRO A 203 7.15 22.73 -2.62
CA PRO A 203 6.63 24.04 -3.02
C PRO A 203 5.13 24.02 -3.37
N GLU A 204 4.41 25.08 -3.00
CA GLU A 204 2.94 25.16 -3.18
C GLU A 204 2.51 25.07 -4.65
N ASP A 205 3.29 25.60 -5.58
CA ASP A 205 3.02 25.51 -7.02
C ASP A 205 3.15 24.07 -7.55
N ILE A 206 4.00 23.25 -6.91
CA ILE A 206 4.13 21.82 -7.19
C ILE A 206 2.99 21.05 -6.54
N LYS A 207 2.65 21.34 -5.27
CA LYS A 207 1.51 20.72 -4.55
C LYS A 207 0.21 20.86 -5.35
N ALA A 208 -0.06 22.05 -5.89
CA ALA A 208 -1.25 22.32 -6.69
C ALA A 208 -1.33 21.51 -8.00
N LYS A 209 -0.20 20.96 -8.48
CA LYS A 209 -0.11 20.17 -9.71
C LYS A 209 0.02 18.67 -9.45
N LEU A 210 0.08 18.24 -8.18
CA LEU A 210 0.22 16.82 -7.84
C LEU A 210 -0.98 16.03 -8.39
N PRO A 211 -0.74 14.82 -8.94
CA PRO A 211 -1.83 13.93 -9.29
C PRO A 211 -2.58 13.47 -8.03
N ALA A 212 -3.81 13.02 -8.22
CA ALA A 212 -4.69 12.69 -7.11
C ALA A 212 -4.18 11.52 -6.23
N ASP A 213 -3.41 10.59 -6.81
CA ASP A 213 -2.79 9.48 -6.07
C ASP A 213 -1.66 9.93 -5.13
N LEU A 214 -1.06 11.10 -5.38
CA LEU A 214 -0.06 11.72 -4.50
C LEU A 214 -0.64 12.84 -3.63
N SER A 215 -1.96 13.04 -3.65
CA SER A 215 -2.62 14.02 -2.77
C SER A 215 -2.51 13.62 -1.30
N GLU A 216 -2.43 14.60 -0.41
CA GLU A 216 -2.37 14.36 1.03
C GLU A 216 -3.49 13.43 1.53
N PRO A 217 -4.78 13.62 1.18
CA PRO A 217 -5.83 12.73 1.67
C PRO A 217 -5.70 11.30 1.14
N MET A 218 -5.13 11.09 -0.06
CA MET A 218 -4.86 9.75 -0.57
C MET A 218 -3.75 9.07 0.22
N LEU A 219 -2.63 9.76 0.45
CA LEU A 219 -1.50 9.20 1.19
C LEU A 219 -1.91 8.85 2.63
N ILE A 220 -2.73 9.68 3.28
CA ILE A 220 -3.29 9.36 4.61
C ILE A 220 -4.19 8.12 4.53
N ALA A 221 -5.07 8.02 3.53
CA ALA A 221 -5.93 6.85 3.38
C ALA A 221 -5.12 5.55 3.17
N LEU A 222 -4.02 5.59 2.41
CA LEU A 222 -3.12 4.45 2.20
C LEU A 222 -2.32 4.09 3.46
N GLU A 223 -1.81 5.08 4.20
CA GLU A 223 -1.16 4.90 5.51
C GLU A 223 -2.12 4.17 6.47
N HIS A 224 -3.35 4.67 6.59
CA HIS A 224 -4.34 4.10 7.51
C HIS A 224 -4.86 2.75 7.02
N GLN A 225 -4.90 2.48 5.71
CA GLN A 225 -5.18 1.13 5.21
C GLN A 225 -4.12 0.14 5.68
N ALA A 226 -2.84 0.49 5.58
CA ALA A 226 -1.74 -0.37 6.00
C ALA A 226 -1.80 -0.64 7.52
N LEU A 227 -2.00 0.42 8.32
CA LEU A 227 -2.17 0.31 9.77
C LEU A 227 -3.42 -0.50 10.14
N GLY A 228 -4.53 -0.29 9.43
CA GLY A 228 -5.80 -0.97 9.67
C GLY A 228 -5.68 -2.48 9.53
N HIS A 229 -4.97 -2.96 8.50
CA HIS A 229 -4.66 -4.38 8.36
C HIS A 229 -3.70 -4.89 9.44
N GLY A 230 -2.74 -4.08 9.89
CA GLY A 230 -1.87 -4.43 11.02
C GLY A 230 -2.68 -4.69 12.29
N VAL A 231 -3.64 -3.81 12.59
CA VAL A 231 -4.54 -3.96 13.74
C VAL A 231 -5.49 -5.14 13.57
N GLU A 232 -6.01 -5.37 12.35
CA GLU A 232 -6.85 -6.54 12.02
C GLU A 232 -6.13 -7.86 12.35
N LEU A 233 -4.86 -7.97 11.94
CA LEU A 233 -4.01 -9.13 12.23
C LEU A 233 -3.74 -9.29 13.72
N GLN A 234 -3.35 -8.21 14.41
CA GLN A 234 -3.12 -8.23 15.86
C GLN A 234 -4.37 -8.64 16.64
N LEU A 235 -5.54 -8.15 16.21
CA LEU A 235 -6.82 -8.54 16.79
C LEU A 235 -7.08 -10.04 16.57
N SER A 236 -6.83 -10.57 15.37
CA SER A 236 -6.94 -12.01 15.09
C SER A 236 -6.10 -12.83 16.06
N PHE A 237 -4.81 -12.50 16.21
CA PHE A 237 -3.92 -13.20 17.15
C PHE A 237 -4.40 -13.08 18.60
N ALA A 238 -4.93 -11.92 19.00
CA ALA A 238 -5.45 -11.74 20.35
C ALA A 238 -6.75 -12.55 20.58
N VAL A 239 -7.59 -12.72 19.56
CA VAL A 239 -8.80 -13.54 19.66
C VAL A 239 -8.43 -15.00 19.90
N ASP A 240 -7.48 -15.52 19.12
CA ASP A 240 -7.05 -16.93 19.17
C ASP A 240 -6.18 -17.24 20.39
N ASN A 241 -5.59 -16.22 21.02
CA ASN A 241 -4.77 -16.39 22.22
C ASN A 241 -5.62 -16.44 23.50
N ILE A 242 -5.68 -17.60 24.15
CA ILE A 242 -6.34 -17.81 25.45
C ILE A 242 -5.78 -16.89 26.54
N LYS A 243 -4.49 -16.52 26.47
CA LYS A 243 -3.85 -15.64 27.45
C LYS A 243 -4.16 -14.15 27.23
N ALA A 244 -4.70 -13.76 26.07
CA ALA A 244 -5.04 -12.38 25.80
C ALA A 244 -6.30 -11.99 26.59
N SER A 245 -6.18 -10.98 27.45
CA SER A 245 -7.30 -10.52 28.26
C SER A 245 -8.40 -9.88 27.40
N LEU A 246 -9.63 -9.87 27.91
CA LEU A 246 -10.75 -9.22 27.24
C LEU A 246 -10.51 -7.72 27.02
N ALA A 247 -9.78 -7.07 27.93
CA ALA A 247 -9.38 -5.66 27.80
C ALA A 247 -8.50 -5.43 26.56
N VAL A 248 -7.54 -6.34 26.29
CA VAL A 248 -6.68 -6.27 25.09
C VAL A 248 -7.51 -6.41 23.82
N LYS A 249 -8.40 -7.42 23.77
CA LYS A 249 -9.28 -7.65 22.61
C LYS A 249 -10.19 -6.45 22.34
N ARG A 250 -10.76 -5.86 23.40
CA ARG A 250 -11.61 -4.66 23.30
C ARG A 250 -10.85 -3.43 22.81
N ARG A 251 -9.63 -3.20 23.31
CA ARG A 251 -8.78 -2.09 22.85
C ARG A 251 -8.47 -2.23 21.37
N LEU A 252 -7.96 -3.37 20.94
CA LEU A 252 -7.64 -3.63 19.53
C LEU A 252 -8.88 -3.49 18.63
N ALA A 253 -10.04 -3.97 19.06
CA ALA A 253 -11.27 -3.80 18.28
C ALA A 253 -11.75 -2.34 18.20
N CYS A 254 -11.47 -1.50 19.21
CA CYS A 254 -11.74 -0.07 19.13
C CYS A 254 -10.77 0.65 18.18
N GLU A 255 -9.48 0.35 18.30
CA GLU A 255 -8.42 0.87 17.45
C GLU A 255 -8.67 0.50 15.98
N HIS A 256 -9.09 -0.74 15.72
CA HIS A 256 -9.46 -1.21 14.39
C HIS A 256 -10.56 -0.33 13.75
N VAL A 257 -11.60 0.02 14.51
CA VAL A 257 -12.66 0.92 14.02
C VAL A 257 -12.13 2.34 13.78
N GLN A 258 -11.29 2.85 14.67
CA GLN A 258 -10.75 4.19 14.57
C GLN A 258 -9.91 4.36 13.29
N VAL A 259 -8.94 3.47 13.07
CA VAL A 259 -8.02 3.54 11.93
C VAL A 259 -8.78 3.47 10.60
N TRP A 260 -9.73 2.54 10.45
CA TRP A 260 -10.53 2.46 9.22
C TRP A 260 -11.50 3.63 9.05
N LYS A 261 -11.97 4.24 10.15
CA LYS A 261 -12.80 5.44 10.10
C LYS A 261 -11.99 6.61 9.54
N GLU A 262 -10.79 6.82 10.05
CA GLU A 262 -9.86 7.85 9.56
C GLU A 262 -9.53 7.64 8.08
N ALA A 263 -9.27 6.40 7.63
CA ALA A 263 -9.09 6.11 6.21
C ALA A 263 -10.30 6.49 5.35
N ASN A 264 -11.53 6.19 5.81
CA ASN A 264 -12.78 6.50 5.10
C ASN A 264 -13.01 8.02 5.01
N GLU A 265 -12.81 8.75 6.10
CA GLU A 265 -13.00 10.21 6.11
C GLU A 265 -12.02 10.89 5.15
N ARG A 266 -10.80 10.38 5.02
CA ARG A 266 -9.77 10.98 4.16
C ARG A 266 -10.01 10.74 2.68
N ILE A 267 -10.44 9.52 2.30
CA ILE A 267 -10.70 9.20 0.89
C ILE A 267 -11.86 10.02 0.30
N GLU A 268 -12.79 10.50 1.13
CA GLU A 268 -13.89 11.39 0.71
C GLU A 268 -13.37 12.75 0.21
N HIS A 269 -12.21 13.21 0.70
CA HIS A 269 -11.62 14.50 0.37
C HIS A 269 -10.65 14.45 -0.82
N VAL A 270 -10.37 13.27 -1.36
CA VAL A 270 -9.55 13.19 -2.57
C VAL A 270 -10.37 13.84 -3.71
N PRO A 271 -9.77 14.55 -4.68
CA PRO A 271 -10.46 15.07 -5.87
C PRO A 271 -10.35 14.11 -7.09
N LEU A 272 -11.39 13.34 -7.44
CA LEU A 272 -11.37 12.37 -8.57
C LEU A 272 -12.78 12.23 -9.15
N MET A 273 -12.81 12.09 -10.48
CA MET A 273 -13.91 11.56 -11.27
C MET A 273 -13.56 10.09 -11.65
N ASP A 274 -14.57 9.22 -11.62
CA ASP A 274 -14.59 7.81 -12.09
C ASP A 274 -13.72 6.71 -11.38
N GLY A 275 -13.85 5.48 -11.89
CA GLY A 275 -14.14 4.24 -11.13
C GLY A 275 -13.07 3.59 -10.24
N TRP A 276 -11.80 4.02 -10.25
CA TRP A 276 -10.76 3.42 -9.40
C TRP A 276 -10.84 3.87 -7.95
N ARG A 277 -11.07 5.17 -7.70
CA ARG A 277 -11.47 5.65 -6.36
C ARG A 277 -12.62 4.83 -5.83
N LYS A 278 -13.63 4.60 -6.66
CA LYS A 278 -14.85 3.92 -6.22
C LYS A 278 -14.53 2.54 -5.67
N LYS A 279 -13.54 1.82 -6.23
CA LYS A 279 -13.07 0.54 -5.68
C LYS A 279 -12.40 0.71 -4.32
N LEU A 280 -11.40 1.59 -4.20
CA LEU A 280 -10.73 1.85 -2.92
C LEU A 280 -11.74 2.32 -1.86
N PHE A 281 -12.60 3.27 -2.19
CA PHE A 281 -13.66 3.76 -1.32
C PHE A 281 -14.60 2.64 -0.85
N LEU A 282 -15.07 1.78 -1.76
CA LEU A 282 -15.92 0.64 -1.41
C LEU A 282 -15.16 -0.37 -0.54
N PHE A 283 -13.89 -0.62 -0.83
CA PHE A 283 -13.02 -1.48 -0.02
C PHE A 283 -12.86 -0.94 1.41
N LEU A 284 -12.53 0.34 1.57
CA LEU A 284 -12.40 0.99 2.87
C LEU A 284 -13.72 0.98 3.64
N LYS A 285 -14.85 1.20 2.96
CA LYS A 285 -16.19 1.15 3.58
C LYS A 285 -16.54 -0.26 4.05
N TRP A 286 -16.20 -1.27 3.26
CA TRP A 286 -16.34 -2.67 3.65
C TRP A 286 -15.51 -2.97 4.91
N LYS A 287 -14.21 -2.62 4.90
CA LYS A 287 -13.30 -2.83 6.03
C LYS A 287 -13.75 -2.13 7.32
N LEU A 288 -14.24 -0.90 7.22
CA LEU A 288 -14.83 -0.19 8.37
C LEU A 288 -16.07 -0.92 8.91
N THR A 289 -16.88 -1.52 8.04
CA THR A 289 -18.06 -2.29 8.46
C THR A 289 -17.66 -3.56 9.19
N GLU A 290 -16.66 -4.29 8.68
CA GLU A 290 -16.08 -5.46 9.36
C GLU A 290 -15.54 -5.09 10.75
N ALA A 291 -14.76 -4.01 10.84
CA ALA A 291 -14.22 -3.52 12.10
C ALA A 291 -15.31 -3.19 13.13
N LYS A 292 -16.41 -2.56 12.69
CA LYS A 292 -17.56 -2.23 13.56
C LYS A 292 -18.25 -3.50 14.09
N VAL A 293 -18.41 -4.53 13.25
CA VAL A 293 -18.97 -5.82 13.66
C VAL A 293 -18.06 -6.50 14.69
N MET A 294 -16.74 -6.55 14.42
CA MET A 294 -15.76 -7.11 15.34
C MET A 294 -15.78 -6.42 16.71
N ARG A 295 -15.85 -5.08 16.73
CA ARG A 295 -16.00 -4.33 17.98
C ARG A 295 -17.27 -4.72 18.73
N LYS A 296 -18.41 -4.83 18.04
CA LYS A 296 -19.67 -5.22 18.67
C LYS A 296 -19.58 -6.60 19.33
N ILE A 297 -18.98 -7.57 18.65
CA ILE A 297 -18.78 -8.94 19.18
C ILE A 297 -18.00 -8.92 20.51
N HIS A 298 -16.90 -8.17 20.56
CA HIS A 298 -16.01 -8.16 21.74
C HIS A 298 -16.51 -7.25 22.89
N MET A 299 -17.46 -6.37 22.60
CA MET A 299 -18.11 -5.54 23.62
C MET A 299 -19.29 -6.24 24.30
N HIS A 300 -19.99 -7.14 23.59
CA HIS A 300 -21.20 -7.80 24.11
C HIS A 300 -21.01 -9.25 24.58
N LYS A 301 -19.83 -9.86 24.39
CA LYS A 301 -19.48 -11.09 25.13
C LYS A 301 -19.26 -10.71 26.61
N LEU A 302 -20.31 -10.91 27.41
CA LEU A 302 -20.35 -10.93 28.87
C LEU A 302 -20.41 -12.38 29.34
#